data_AF-A0A7S1ED90-F1
#
_entry.id   AF-A0A7S1ED90-F1
#
_cell.length_a   1.000
_cell.length_b   1.000
_cell.length_c   1.000
_cell.angle_alpha   90.00
_cell.angle_beta   90.00
_cell.angle_gamma   90.00
#
_symmetry.space_group_name_H-M   'P 1'
#
loop_
_entity.id
_entity.type
_entity.pdbx_description
1 polymer ?
#
loop_
_entity_poly.entity_id
_entity_poly.type
_entity_poly.pdbx_seq_one_letter_code
_entity_poly.pdbx_strand_id
1 'polypeptide(L)'
;VLVPLLEDVIRQRPRADWLASLEAAKVPCGSINSIAEAFADPQAQFRGAIVPMSHPLAPELRLVASPMKLSATPVQYRHAPPLLGQHSDELLREAGCTEQEITNWRESGVIA
;
A
#
# COMPACT_ATOMS: atom_id res chain seq x y z
N VAL A 1 -11.16 -29.97 22.56
CA VAL A 1 -12.55 -30.21 23.00
C VAL A 1 -13.43 -28.96 22.92
N LEU A 2 -12.96 -27.78 23.34
CA LEU A 2 -13.81 -26.56 23.33
C LEU A 2 -14.06 -25.93 21.94
N VAL A 3 -13.14 -26.08 20.98
CA VAL A 3 -13.25 -25.43 19.67
C VAL A 3 -14.53 -25.81 18.91
N PRO A 4 -14.91 -27.09 18.76
CA PRO A 4 -16.16 -27.46 18.07
C PRO A 4 -17.42 -26.89 18.74
N LEU A 5 -17.46 -26.86 20.08
CA LEU A 5 -18.59 -26.30 20.83
C LEU A 5 -18.72 -24.78 20.60
N LEU A 6 -17.60 -24.07 20.56
CA LEU A 6 -17.59 -22.64 20.27
C LEU A 6 -17.95 -22.37 18.81
N GLU A 7 -17.51 -23.20 17.88
CA GLU A 7 -17.83 -23.07 16.46
C GLU A 7 -19.34 -23.18 16.21
N ASP A 8 -20.00 -24.16 16.83
CA ASP A 8 -21.45 -24.34 16.74
C ASP A 8 -22.22 -23.13 17.30
N VAL A 9 -21.71 -22.47 18.34
CA VAL A 9 -22.31 -21.27 18.93
C VAL A 9 -22.04 -20.03 18.05
N ILE A 10 -20.79 -19.81 17.64
CA ILE A 10 -20.37 -18.64 16.88
C ILE A 10 -21.13 -18.57 15.53
N ARG A 11 -21.44 -19.71 14.91
CA ARG A 11 -22.21 -19.76 13.66
C ARG A 11 -23.66 -19.26 13.78
N GLN A 12 -24.22 -19.15 14.98
CA GLN A 12 -25.65 -18.84 15.18
C GLN A 12 -26.00 -17.36 15.01
N ARG A 13 -25.00 -16.46 15.00
CA ARG A 13 -25.25 -15.01 14.91
C ARG A 13 -24.29 -14.35 13.93
N PRO A 14 -24.70 -13.25 13.27
CA PRO A 14 -23.82 -12.44 12.45
C PRO A 14 -22.59 -11.94 13.20
N ARG A 15 -21.52 -11.63 12.45
CA ARG A 15 -20.25 -11.11 13.02
C ARG A 15 -20.47 -9.87 13.88
N ALA A 16 -21.37 -8.96 13.47
CA ALA A 16 -21.59 -7.68 14.14
C ALA A 16 -22.12 -7.88 15.57
N ASP A 17 -23.06 -8.82 15.73
CA ASP A 17 -23.66 -9.14 17.02
C ASP A 17 -22.64 -9.77 17.98
N TRP A 18 -21.74 -10.61 17.45
CA TRP A 18 -20.61 -11.15 18.22
C TRP A 18 -19.63 -10.08 18.66
N LEU A 19 -19.21 -9.18 17.76
CA LEU A 19 -18.29 -8.10 18.10
C LEU A 19 -18.86 -7.22 19.21
N ALA A 20 -20.11 -6.77 19.09
CA ALA A 20 -20.77 -5.95 20.11
C ALA A 20 -20.88 -6.68 21.46
N SER A 21 -21.24 -7.97 21.45
CA SER A 21 -21.37 -8.77 22.68
C SER A 21 -20.02 -8.99 23.37
N LEU A 22 -18.97 -9.31 22.60
CA LEU A 22 -17.64 -9.59 23.11
C LEU A 22 -16.96 -8.32 23.63
N GLU A 23 -17.14 -7.19 22.95
CA GLU A 23 -16.67 -5.89 23.41
C GLU A 23 -17.32 -5.47 24.74
N ALA A 24 -18.64 -5.63 24.87
CA ALA A 24 -19.36 -5.38 26.13
C ALA A 24 -18.85 -6.27 27.28
N ALA A 25 -18.45 -7.51 26.96
CA ALA A 25 -17.83 -8.43 27.90
C ALA A 25 -16.32 -8.19 28.12
N LYS A 26 -15.73 -7.15 27.50
CA LYS A 26 -14.30 -6.81 27.52
C LYS A 26 -13.39 -7.94 27.01
N VAL A 27 -13.90 -8.78 26.12
CA VAL A 27 -13.13 -9.80 25.43
C VAL A 27 -12.49 -9.16 24.19
N PRO A 28 -11.15 -9.22 24.04
CA PRO A 28 -10.49 -8.70 22.85
C PRO A 28 -10.95 -9.47 21.60
N CYS A 29 -11.58 -8.75 20.67
CA CYS A 29 -12.03 -9.29 19.39
C CYS A 29 -11.90 -8.23 18.29
N GLY A 30 -11.78 -8.69 17.05
CA GLY A 30 -11.78 -7.82 15.86
C GLY A 30 -12.38 -8.56 14.68
N SER A 31 -12.98 -7.81 13.76
CA SER A 31 -13.46 -8.37 12.50
C SER A 31 -12.30 -8.81 11.62
N ILE A 32 -12.51 -9.93 10.91
CA ILE A 32 -11.69 -10.24 9.74
C ILE A 32 -12.23 -9.38 8.60
N ASN A 33 -11.48 -8.34 8.25
CA ASN A 33 -11.85 -7.39 7.20
C ASN A 33 -11.40 -7.88 5.82
N SER A 34 -12.22 -7.63 4.80
CA SER A 34 -11.76 -7.62 3.41
C SER A 34 -10.80 -6.46 3.16
N ILE A 35 -10.10 -6.48 2.03
CA ILE A 35 -9.17 -5.40 1.65
C ILE A 35 -9.90 -4.03 1.60
N ALA A 36 -11.10 -4.00 1.02
CA ALA A 36 -11.90 -2.77 0.94
C ALA A 36 -12.30 -2.25 2.33
N GLU A 37 -12.76 -3.13 3.22
CA GLU A 37 -13.10 -2.77 4.60
C GLU A 37 -11.87 -2.29 5.38
N ALA A 38 -10.71 -2.93 5.19
CA ALA A 38 -9.48 -2.56 5.87
C ALA A 38 -9.00 -1.14 5.52
N PHE A 39 -9.17 -0.70 4.26
CA PHE A 39 -8.83 0.68 3.86
C PHE A 39 -9.94 1.69 4.16
N ALA A 40 -11.19 1.23 4.33
CA ALA A 40 -12.29 2.06 4.79
C ALA A 40 -12.31 2.24 6.32
N ASP A 41 -11.52 1.45 7.07
CA ASP A 41 -11.45 1.53 8.52
C ASP A 41 -11.03 2.95 8.99
N PRO A 42 -11.73 3.54 9.98
CA PRO A 42 -11.42 4.88 10.47
C PRO A 42 -9.97 5.04 10.94
N GLN A 43 -9.38 4.01 11.53
CA GLN A 43 -8.00 4.05 11.98
C GLN A 43 -7.03 4.00 10.79
N ALA A 44 -7.33 3.21 9.75
CA ALA A 44 -6.52 3.19 8.53
C ALA A 44 -6.54 4.56 7.82
N GLN A 45 -7.70 5.21 7.77
CA GLN A 45 -7.85 6.56 7.21
C GLN A 45 -7.12 7.60 8.07
N PHE A 46 -7.32 7.59 9.38
CA PHE A 46 -6.64 8.48 10.33
C PHE A 46 -5.12 8.37 10.24
N ARG A 47 -4.61 7.14 10.03
CA ARG A 47 -3.16 6.90 9.86
C ARG A 47 -2.64 7.19 8.45
N GLY A 48 -3.50 7.59 7.51
CA GLY A 48 -3.13 7.85 6.12
C GLY A 48 -2.56 6.61 5.46
N ALA A 49 -3.25 5.47 5.55
CA ALA A 49 -2.81 4.20 4.98
C ALA A 49 -2.76 4.19 3.44
N ILE A 50 -3.41 5.15 2.79
CA ILE A 50 -3.38 5.34 1.35
C ILE A 50 -2.72 6.68 1.02
N VAL A 51 -1.80 6.64 0.05
CA VAL A 51 -1.16 7.83 -0.55
C VAL A 51 -1.68 7.96 -1.97
N PRO A 52 -2.46 9.01 -2.28
CA PRO A 52 -2.84 9.32 -3.65
C PRO A 52 -1.64 9.93 -4.39
N MET A 53 -1.37 9.46 -5.61
CA MET A 53 -0.33 10.01 -6.48
C MET A 53 -0.88 10.10 -7.91
N SER A 54 -0.46 11.14 -8.64
CA SER A 54 -0.71 11.21 -10.08
C SER A 54 0.40 10.44 -10.81
N HIS A 55 0.01 9.46 -11.62
CA HIS A 55 0.93 8.67 -12.44
C HIS A 55 0.53 8.76 -13.92
N PRO A 56 1.47 8.82 -14.88
CA PRO A 56 1.14 8.97 -16.31
C PRO A 56 0.14 7.94 -16.86
N LEU A 57 0.16 6.71 -16.33
CA LEU A 57 -0.79 5.64 -16.72
C LEU A 57 -2.03 5.54 -15.80
N ALA A 58 -2.03 6.23 -14.66
CA ALA A 58 -3.08 6.16 -13.65
C ALA A 58 -3.15 7.49 -12.87
N PRO A 59 -3.95 8.47 -13.34
CA PRO A 59 -4.04 9.79 -12.72
C PRO A 59 -4.50 9.78 -11.25
N GLU A 60 -5.26 8.75 -10.85
CA GLU A 60 -5.74 8.55 -9.48
C GLU A 60 -5.11 7.30 -8.82
N LEU A 61 -3.80 7.12 -8.99
CA LEU A 61 -3.09 6.00 -8.40
C LEU A 61 -3.14 6.07 -6.88
N ARG A 62 -3.67 5.03 -6.24
CA ARG A 62 -3.70 4.87 -4.78
C ARG A 62 -2.68 3.83 -4.37
N LEU A 63 -1.67 4.26 -3.62
CA LEU A 63 -0.61 3.38 -3.11
C LEU A 63 -0.78 3.16 -1.61
N VAL A 64 -0.30 2.01 -1.14
CA VAL A 64 -0.23 1.73 0.30
C VAL A 64 0.91 2.54 0.90
N ALA A 65 0.61 3.30 1.93
CA ALA A 65 1.59 4.08 2.67
C ALA A 65 2.47 3.16 3.54
N SER A 66 3.72 3.58 3.76
CA SER A 66 4.53 3.06 4.86
C SER A 66 3.77 3.16 6.20
N PRO A 67 3.73 2.08 7.00
CA PRO A 67 3.05 2.08 8.29
C PRO A 67 3.82 2.89 9.35
N MET A 68 5.11 3.15 9.10
CA MET A 68 5.99 3.86 10.02
C MET A 68 5.70 5.36 10.00
N LYS A 69 5.58 5.95 11.20
CA LYS A 69 5.47 7.40 11.41
C LYS A 69 6.64 7.85 12.27
N LEU A 70 7.59 8.53 11.65
CA LEU A 70 8.82 8.99 12.29
C LEU A 70 8.71 10.49 12.57
N SER A 71 8.95 10.90 13.81
CA SER A 71 8.80 12.31 14.23
C SER A 71 9.92 13.21 13.70
N ALA A 72 11.16 12.72 13.68
CA ALA A 72 12.32 13.48 13.21
C ALA A 72 12.52 13.41 11.69
N THR A 73 12.19 12.28 11.08
CA THR A 73 12.40 12.02 9.64
C THR A 73 11.14 11.44 8.99
N PRO A 74 10.05 12.22 8.87
CA PRO A 74 8.80 11.74 8.30
C PRO A 74 8.99 11.14 6.91
N VAL A 75 8.27 10.04 6.61
CA VAL A 75 8.26 9.43 5.27
C VAL A 75 7.67 10.40 4.26
N GLN A 76 8.36 10.62 3.15
CA GLN A 76 7.93 11.49 2.06
C GLN A 76 7.73 10.71 0.77
N TYR A 77 6.62 10.97 0.07
CA TYR A 77 6.29 10.38 -1.23
C TYR A 77 6.47 11.46 -2.30
N ARG A 78 7.66 11.54 -2.88
CA ARG A 78 8.05 12.64 -3.79
C ARG A 78 7.69 12.37 -5.25
N HIS A 79 7.81 11.13 -5.68
CA HIS A 79 7.59 10.72 -7.07
C HIS A 79 6.69 9.50 -7.10
N ALA A 80 5.77 9.47 -8.07
CA ALA A 80 5.06 8.24 -8.41
C ALA A 80 6.06 7.19 -8.93
N PRO A 81 5.70 5.89 -8.92
CA PRO A 81 6.53 4.86 -9.54
C PRO A 81 6.93 5.26 -10.97
N PRO A 82 8.20 5.13 -11.36
CA PRO A 82 8.64 5.56 -12.67
C PRO A 82 8.11 4.64 -13.77
N LEU A 83 7.95 5.19 -14.98
CA LEU A 83 7.82 4.38 -16.19
C LEU A 83 9.12 3.62 -16.47
N LEU A 84 9.03 2.57 -17.27
CA LEU A 84 10.20 1.89 -17.80
C LEU A 84 11.10 2.91 -18.53
N GLY A 85 12.36 3.00 -18.13
CA GLY A 85 13.34 3.90 -18.75
C GLY A 85 13.19 5.39 -18.44
N GLN A 86 12.24 5.80 -17.59
CA GLN A 86 11.91 7.23 -17.39
C GLN A 86 13.11 8.12 -17.04
N HIS A 87 14.09 7.58 -16.28
CA HIS A 87 15.27 8.31 -15.85
C HIS A 87 16.57 7.77 -16.47
N SER A 88 16.50 6.92 -17.51
CA SER A 88 17.69 6.30 -18.13
C SER A 88 18.70 7.37 -18.57
N ASP A 89 18.25 8.34 -19.37
CA ASP A 89 19.09 9.39 -19.93
C ASP A 89 19.69 10.30 -18.86
N GLU A 90 18.88 10.69 -17.88
CA GLU A 90 19.30 11.51 -16.76
C GLU A 90 20.45 10.85 -16.00
N LEU A 91 20.28 9.58 -15.62
CA LEU A 91 21.27 8.82 -14.86
C LEU A 91 22.53 8.52 -15.68
N LEU A 92 22.40 8.25 -16.99
CA LEU A 92 23.57 8.01 -17.85
C LEU A 92 24.39 9.29 -18.07
N ARG A 93 23.75 10.45 -18.21
CA ARG A 93 24.47 11.73 -18.24
C ARG A 93 25.18 12.01 -16.92
N GLU A 94 24.52 11.77 -15.79
CA GLU A 94 25.13 11.92 -14.46
C GLU A 94 26.33 10.97 -14.26
N ALA A 95 26.27 9.78 -14.86
CA ALA A 95 27.38 8.82 -14.86
C ALA A 95 28.53 9.19 -15.81
N GLY A 96 28.38 10.25 -16.62
CA GLY A 96 29.42 10.74 -17.53
C GLY A 96 29.37 10.15 -18.94
N CYS A 97 28.28 9.48 -19.33
CA CYS A 97 28.09 8.98 -20.69
C CYS A 97 27.81 10.14 -21.66
N THR A 98 28.36 10.04 -22.86
CA THR A 98 28.13 10.97 -23.95
C THR A 98 26.77 10.74 -24.61
N GLU A 99 26.18 11.78 -25.23
CA GLU A 99 24.94 11.64 -26.00
C GLU A 99 25.04 10.60 -27.12
N GLN A 100 26.24 10.41 -27.68
CA GLN A 100 26.48 9.42 -28.71
C GLN A 100 26.38 8.00 -28.16
N GLU A 101 26.94 7.72 -26.99
CA GLU A 101 26.84 6.41 -26.34
C GLU A 101 25.40 6.09 -25.97
N ILE A 102 24.68 7.05 -25.39
CA ILE A 102 23.26 6.90 -25.01
C ILE A 102 22.41 6.58 -26.24
N THR A 103 22.61 7.31 -27.35
CA THR A 103 21.89 7.09 -28.60
C THR A 103 22.18 5.69 -29.16
N ASN A 104 23.46 5.30 -29.23
CA ASN A 104 23.87 3.99 -29.73
C ASN A 104 23.27 2.84 -28.89
N TRP A 105 23.21 2.97 -27.57
CA TRP A 105 22.61 1.98 -26.68
C TRP A 105 21.10 1.89 -26.82
N ARG A 106 20.42 3.00 -27.08
CA ARG A 106 18.97 3.00 -27.34
C ARG A 106 18.66 2.32 -28.68
N GLU A 107 19.40 2.65 -29.73
CA GLU A 107 19.23 2.04 -31.05
C GLU A 107 19.54 0.54 -31.06
N SER A 108 20.51 0.10 -30.25
CA SER A 108 20.83 -1.32 -30.08
C SER A 108 19.94 -2.06 -29.06
N GLY A 109 18.98 -1.37 -28.45
CA GLY A 109 18.03 -1.96 -27.49
C GLY A 109 18.63 -2.34 -26.13
N VAL A 110 19.83 -1.84 -25.81
CA VAL A 110 20.48 -2.04 -24.50
C VAL A 110 19.76 -1.25 -23.40
N ILE A 111 19.24 -0.07 -23.74
CA ILE A 111 18.43 0.77 -22.84
C ILE A 111 17.09 1.12 -23.51
N ALA A 112 16.06 1.26 -22.66
CA ALA A 112 14.72 1.71 -23.05
C ALA A 112 14.65 3.24 -23.10
#